data_AF-A0A956HQS3-F1
#
_entry.id   AF-A0A956HQS3-F1
#
_cell.length_a   1.000
_cell.length_b   1.000
_cell.length_c   1.000
_cell.angle_alpha   90.00
_cell.angle_beta   90.00
_cell.angle_gamma   90.00
#
_symmetry.space_group_name_H-M   'P 1'
#
loop_
_entity.id
_entity.type
_entity.pdbx_description
1 polymer ?
#
loop_
_entity_poly.entity_id
_entity_poly.type
_entity_poly.pdbx_seq_one_letter_code
_entity_poly.pdbx_strand_id
1 'polypeptide(L)'
;MWGIELAVRDSALALAGALEGLLAALSEGAGGRDSLGERIEAAMQKLEALLLHDEWPQLPFADSLQRISATLGACRQAIGQEQASRWPSLQRELHEAYEAVAAALRADDASVRAARPNNYARSTFHVLSALLCLVLTLYVCTPAQLPWAAGAFAGTFWSLEITRRMWPRWNDLLLRLLGKIAHPSERHRVNSSTWYVTALTLLGLTQSPRLAAIGIAVLGFADPAAGIIGRRFGRVRLVNGRTLEGTTTFFVVGTVAALAAIKLAPEPLALPRALLVATSAAMTSALVELFSRRVDDNFSVPLSAAAGAALALAALGLPLWV
;
A
#
# COMPACT_ATOMS: atom_id res chain seq x y z
N MET A 1 13.02 23.13 -13.20
CA MET A 1 12.83 23.11 -14.66
C MET A 1 14.18 22.81 -15.25
N TRP A 2 14.44 21.52 -15.46
CA TRP A 2 15.65 21.09 -16.13
C TRP A 2 15.48 21.57 -17.58
N GLY A 3 16.46 22.26 -18.14
CA GLY A 3 16.41 22.67 -19.56
C GLY A 3 16.58 21.47 -20.50
N ILE A 4 15.96 20.33 -20.18
CA ILE A 4 16.08 19.06 -20.89
C ILE A 4 15.16 19.11 -22.10
N GLU A 5 15.67 18.67 -23.24
CA GLU A 5 14.89 18.57 -24.46
C GLU A 5 13.70 17.61 -24.26
N LEU A 6 12.52 17.98 -24.78
CA LEU A 6 11.28 17.20 -24.60
C LEU A 6 11.45 15.72 -24.99
N ALA A 7 12.27 15.46 -26.02
CA ALA A 7 12.58 14.12 -26.50
C ALA A 7 13.34 13.26 -25.49
N VAL A 8 14.29 13.85 -24.75
CA VAL A 8 15.05 13.15 -23.70
C VAL A 8 14.13 12.81 -22.52
N ARG A 9 13.25 13.75 -22.16
CA ARG A 9 12.23 13.56 -21.13
C ARG A 9 11.28 12.42 -21.48
N ASP A 10 10.77 12.38 -22.72
CA ASP A 10 9.88 11.32 -23.18
C ASP A 10 10.57 9.95 -23.21
N SER A 11 11.84 9.88 -23.64
CA SER A 11 12.66 8.66 -23.56
C SER A 11 12.84 8.20 -22.11
N ALA A 12 13.10 9.12 -21.17
CA ALA A 12 13.26 8.79 -19.76
C ALA A 12 11.94 8.30 -19.13
N LEU A 13 10.80 8.88 -19.52
CA LEU A 13 9.48 8.42 -19.11
C LEU A 13 9.15 7.01 -19.66
N ALA A 14 9.50 6.76 -20.92
CA ALA A 14 9.32 5.45 -21.54
C ALA A 14 10.17 4.37 -20.85
N LEU A 15 11.43 4.69 -20.52
CA LEU A 15 12.30 3.81 -19.73
C LEU A 15 11.71 3.55 -18.34
N ALA A 16 11.27 4.60 -17.64
CA ALA A 16 10.66 4.45 -16.33
C ALA A 16 9.41 3.55 -16.36
N GLY A 17 8.55 3.69 -17.38
CA GLY A 17 7.41 2.80 -17.57
C GLY A 17 7.79 1.33 -17.80
N ALA A 18 8.81 1.08 -18.62
CA ALA A 18 9.31 -0.27 -18.88
C ALA A 18 9.92 -0.92 -17.62
N LEU A 19 10.72 -0.16 -16.86
CA LEU A 19 11.31 -0.61 -15.60
C LEU A 19 10.26 -0.88 -14.52
N GLU A 20 9.22 -0.03 -14.40
CA GLU A 20 8.09 -0.26 -13.51
C GLU A 20 7.43 -1.62 -13.82
N GLY A 21 7.17 -1.89 -15.11
CA GLY A 21 6.58 -3.15 -15.56
C GLY A 21 7.48 -4.38 -15.36
N LEU A 22 8.79 -4.23 -15.46
CA LEU A 22 9.76 -5.30 -15.19
C LEU A 22 9.88 -5.60 -13.69
N LEU A 23 9.96 -4.56 -12.85
CA LEU A 23 10.03 -4.71 -11.40
C LEU A 23 8.77 -5.37 -10.82
N ALA A 24 7.60 -5.06 -11.38
CA ALA A 24 6.35 -5.73 -11.03
C ALA A 24 6.43 -7.23 -11.33
N ALA A 25 6.85 -7.61 -12.54
CA ALA A 25 6.99 -9.01 -12.96
C ALA A 25 7.99 -9.79 -12.08
N LEU A 26 9.14 -9.17 -11.76
CA LEU A 26 10.14 -9.76 -10.85
C LEU A 26 9.58 -9.99 -9.44
N SER A 27 8.70 -9.11 -8.94
CA SER A 27 8.15 -9.20 -7.58
C SER A 27 7.10 -10.30 -7.39
N GLU A 28 6.41 -10.68 -8.47
CA GLU A 28 5.27 -11.58 -8.40
C GLU A 28 5.61 -13.02 -8.81
N GLY A 29 6.82 -13.26 -9.31
CA GLY A 29 7.15 -14.50 -10.04
C GLY A 29 6.17 -14.76 -11.21
N ALA A 30 5.46 -13.72 -11.64
CA ALA A 30 4.33 -13.81 -12.53
C ALA A 30 4.80 -13.51 -13.95
N GLY A 31 4.93 -14.58 -14.71
CA GLY A 31 5.38 -14.58 -16.09
C GLY A 31 6.36 -15.71 -16.28
N GLY A 32 6.03 -16.66 -17.17
CA GLY A 32 7.02 -17.64 -17.62
C GLY A 32 8.29 -16.94 -18.10
N ARG A 33 9.41 -17.68 -18.16
CA ARG A 33 10.73 -17.12 -18.50
C ARG A 33 10.70 -16.23 -19.74
N ASP A 34 9.90 -16.61 -20.73
CA ASP A 34 9.73 -15.89 -21.99
C ASP A 34 9.15 -14.48 -21.78
N SER A 35 8.09 -14.34 -20.98
CA SER A 35 7.50 -13.04 -20.62
C SER A 35 8.47 -12.15 -19.86
N LEU A 36 9.31 -12.72 -18.99
CA LEU A 36 10.32 -11.95 -18.25
C LEU A 36 11.44 -11.49 -19.19
N GLY A 37 11.88 -12.37 -20.11
CA GLY A 37 12.84 -12.04 -21.15
C GLY A 37 12.38 -10.88 -22.02
N GLU A 38 11.16 -10.93 -22.53
CA GLU A 38 10.56 -9.84 -23.32
C GLU A 38 10.57 -8.50 -22.59
N ARG A 39 10.26 -8.49 -21.29
CA ARG A 39 10.26 -7.26 -20.48
C ARG A 39 11.67 -6.71 -20.25
N ILE A 40 12.66 -7.58 -20.08
CA ILE A 40 14.07 -7.16 -19.96
C ILE A 40 14.53 -6.53 -21.28
N GLU A 41 14.27 -7.18 -22.41
CA GLU A 41 14.66 -6.66 -23.73
C GLU A 41 13.94 -5.34 -24.04
N ALA A 42 12.64 -5.23 -23.72
CA ALA A 42 11.91 -3.98 -23.86
C ALA A 42 12.51 -2.85 -23.00
N ALA A 43 12.91 -3.13 -21.76
CA ALA A 43 13.56 -2.15 -20.90
C ALA A 43 14.95 -1.75 -21.43
N MET A 44 15.72 -2.70 -21.95
CA MET A 44 17.02 -2.44 -22.59
C MET A 44 16.87 -1.55 -23.83
N GLN A 45 15.89 -1.82 -24.70
CA GLN A 45 15.62 -0.98 -25.88
C GLN A 45 15.26 0.46 -25.50
N LYS A 46 14.45 0.66 -24.43
CA LYS A 46 14.14 2.02 -23.95
C LYS A 46 15.35 2.71 -23.33
N LEU A 47 16.23 1.96 -22.68
CA LEU A 47 17.47 2.50 -22.14
C LEU A 47 18.41 2.93 -23.28
N GLU A 48 18.62 2.08 -24.27
CA GLU A 48 19.43 2.39 -25.45
C GLU A 48 18.91 3.63 -26.17
N ALA A 49 17.58 3.71 -26.40
CA ALA A 49 16.96 4.89 -27.01
C ALA A 49 17.17 6.18 -26.20
N LEU A 50 17.26 6.10 -24.87
CA LEU A 50 17.59 7.25 -24.02
C LEU A 50 19.08 7.62 -24.12
N LEU A 51 19.97 6.62 -24.17
CA LEU A 51 21.43 6.81 -24.24
C LEU A 51 21.90 7.31 -25.62
N LEU A 52 21.04 7.29 -26.64
CA LEU A 52 21.33 7.91 -27.95
C LEU A 52 21.29 9.44 -27.92
N HIS A 53 20.70 10.05 -26.89
CA HIS A 53 20.64 11.50 -26.76
C HIS A 53 21.94 12.04 -26.15
N ASP A 54 22.59 12.99 -26.82
CA ASP A 54 23.90 13.56 -26.38
C ASP A 54 23.85 14.17 -24.96
N GLU A 55 22.67 14.58 -24.51
CA GLU A 55 22.45 15.20 -23.20
C GLU A 55 22.40 14.20 -22.04
N TRP A 56 22.29 12.89 -22.31
CA TRP A 56 22.12 11.88 -21.27
C TRP A 56 23.17 11.90 -20.14
N PRO A 57 24.48 12.17 -20.40
CA PRO A 57 25.49 12.20 -19.34
C PRO A 57 25.31 13.36 -18.36
N GLN A 58 24.59 14.41 -18.77
CA GLN A 58 24.33 15.60 -17.97
C GLN A 58 23.05 15.47 -17.14
N LEU A 59 22.27 14.41 -17.38
CA LEU A 59 21.08 14.10 -16.59
C LEU A 59 21.48 13.81 -15.14
N PRO A 60 20.65 14.19 -14.15
CA PRO A 60 20.98 14.02 -12.73
C PRO A 60 20.97 12.58 -12.26
N PHE A 61 20.44 11.69 -13.10
CA PHE A 61 20.34 10.27 -12.87
C PHE A 61 21.24 9.48 -13.84
N ALA A 62 22.23 10.11 -14.48
CA ALA A 62 23.15 9.43 -15.40
C ALA A 62 23.83 8.21 -14.77
N ASP A 63 24.31 8.33 -13.52
CA ASP A 63 24.87 7.20 -12.75
C ASP A 63 23.85 6.07 -12.55
N SER A 64 22.57 6.42 -12.41
CA SER A 64 21.49 5.45 -12.25
C SER A 64 21.19 4.73 -13.57
N LEU A 65 21.33 5.39 -14.73
CA LEU A 65 21.21 4.75 -16.04
C LEU A 65 22.31 3.71 -16.26
N GLN A 66 23.54 4.00 -15.84
CA GLN A 66 24.64 3.04 -15.90
C GLN A 66 24.37 1.81 -15.01
N ARG A 67 23.86 2.03 -13.79
CA ARG A 67 23.45 0.93 -12.90
C ARG A 67 22.32 0.10 -13.50
N ILE A 68 21.30 0.76 -14.08
CA ILE A 68 20.20 0.08 -14.79
C ILE A 68 20.75 -0.79 -15.91
N SER A 69 21.66 -0.27 -16.74
CA SER A 69 22.31 -1.03 -17.82
C SER A 69 22.97 -2.31 -17.29
N ALA A 70 23.81 -2.17 -16.26
CA ALA A 70 24.52 -3.30 -15.65
C ALA A 70 23.54 -4.34 -15.05
N THR A 71 22.51 -3.89 -14.31
CA THR A 71 21.54 -4.78 -13.69
C THR A 71 20.64 -5.47 -14.72
N LEU A 72 20.22 -4.79 -15.79
CA LEU A 72 19.47 -5.42 -16.90
C LEU A 72 20.30 -6.49 -17.61
N GLY A 73 21.58 -6.22 -17.86
CA GLY A 73 22.52 -7.22 -18.41
C GLY A 73 22.66 -8.44 -17.48
N ALA A 74 22.77 -8.21 -16.18
CA ALA A 74 22.82 -9.29 -15.19
C ALA A 74 21.50 -10.09 -15.11
N CYS A 75 20.35 -9.43 -15.23
CA CYS A 75 19.05 -10.09 -15.35
C CYS A 75 18.99 -10.97 -16.59
N ARG A 76 19.41 -10.47 -17.76
CA ARG A 76 19.46 -11.25 -19.01
C ARG A 76 20.33 -12.51 -18.87
N GLN A 77 21.51 -12.38 -18.25
CA GLN A 77 22.38 -13.53 -17.96
C GLN A 77 21.73 -14.52 -16.98
N ALA A 78 21.09 -14.03 -15.92
CA ALA A 78 20.44 -14.87 -14.93
C ALA A 78 19.26 -15.68 -15.50
N ILE A 79 18.52 -15.13 -16.49
CA ILE A 79 17.54 -15.91 -17.27
C ILE A 79 18.22 -17.02 -18.04
N GLY A 80 19.25 -16.68 -18.83
CA GLY A 80 19.94 -17.65 -19.70
C GLY A 80 20.65 -18.78 -18.94
N GLN A 81 21.10 -18.52 -17.71
CA GLN A 81 21.81 -19.48 -16.86
C GLN A 81 20.92 -20.15 -15.79
N GLU A 82 19.60 -19.90 -15.80
CA GLU A 82 18.64 -20.43 -14.81
C GLU A 82 18.99 -20.12 -13.34
N GLN A 83 19.63 -18.97 -13.07
CA GLN A 83 20.11 -18.59 -11.73
C GLN A 83 19.02 -17.92 -10.89
N ALA A 84 17.94 -18.65 -10.58
CA ALA A 84 16.79 -18.09 -9.87
C ALA A 84 17.11 -17.53 -8.48
N SER A 85 18.18 -18.00 -7.83
CA SER A 85 18.65 -17.52 -6.53
C SER A 85 19.11 -16.07 -6.54
N ARG A 86 19.48 -15.51 -7.70
CA ARG A 86 19.94 -14.12 -7.84
C ARG A 86 18.81 -13.11 -8.02
N TRP A 87 17.58 -13.56 -8.29
CA TRP A 87 16.44 -12.65 -8.53
C TRP A 87 16.21 -11.64 -7.40
N PRO A 88 16.25 -12.03 -6.11
CA PRO A 88 16.01 -11.06 -5.03
C PRO A 88 17.09 -9.98 -4.89
N SER A 89 18.34 -10.24 -5.29
CA SER A 89 19.39 -9.22 -5.29
C SER A 89 19.26 -8.31 -6.50
N LEU A 90 19.08 -8.88 -7.69
CA LEU A 90 18.92 -8.13 -8.94
C LEU A 90 17.68 -7.22 -8.92
N GLN A 91 16.57 -7.72 -8.37
CA GLN A 91 15.37 -6.92 -8.20
C GLN A 91 15.61 -5.71 -7.28
N ARG A 92 16.35 -5.89 -6.17
CA ARG A 92 16.67 -4.79 -5.25
C ARG A 92 17.56 -3.74 -5.92
N GLU A 93 18.62 -4.18 -6.60
CA GLU A 93 19.53 -3.28 -7.33
C GLU A 93 18.79 -2.48 -8.41
N LEU A 94 17.92 -3.16 -9.18
CA LEU A 94 17.12 -2.50 -10.22
C LEU A 94 16.13 -1.51 -9.62
N HIS A 95 15.50 -1.87 -8.50
CA HIS A 95 14.56 -1.00 -7.80
C HIS A 95 15.24 0.28 -7.28
N GLU A 96 16.42 0.16 -6.67
CA GLU A 96 17.19 1.32 -6.17
C GLU A 96 17.57 2.27 -7.32
N ALA A 97 18.06 1.74 -8.43
CA ALA A 97 18.45 2.55 -9.58
C ALA A 97 17.22 3.18 -10.28
N TYR A 98 16.12 2.45 -10.37
CA TYR A 98 14.84 2.98 -10.87
C TYR A 98 14.32 4.14 -10.02
N GLU A 99 14.32 4.01 -8.69
CA GLU A 99 13.78 5.07 -7.82
C GLU A 99 14.56 6.39 -7.94
N ALA A 100 15.86 6.33 -8.21
CA ALA A 100 16.66 7.53 -8.47
C ALA A 100 16.22 8.26 -9.75
N VAL A 101 15.98 7.50 -10.84
CA VAL A 101 15.42 8.05 -12.10
C VAL A 101 14.01 8.60 -11.85
N ALA A 102 13.16 7.84 -11.17
CA ALA A 102 11.78 8.23 -10.91
C ALA A 102 11.69 9.47 -10.00
N ALA A 103 12.55 9.59 -8.98
CA ALA A 103 12.60 10.76 -8.11
C ALA A 103 12.97 12.04 -8.86
N ALA A 104 13.94 11.96 -9.78
CA ALA A 104 14.32 13.09 -10.60
C ALA A 104 13.22 13.50 -11.59
N LEU A 105 12.53 12.53 -12.20
CA LEU A 105 11.39 12.81 -13.09
C LEU A 105 10.20 13.43 -12.32
N ARG A 106 9.91 12.97 -11.09
CA ARG A 106 8.89 13.57 -10.21
C ARG A 106 9.22 15.02 -9.83
N ALA A 107 10.50 15.35 -9.67
CA ALA A 107 10.94 16.71 -9.36
C ALA A 107 10.69 17.69 -10.52
N ASP A 108 10.44 17.18 -11.73
CA ASP A 108 10.13 17.96 -12.94
C ASP A 108 8.66 17.81 -13.37
N ASP A 109 7.78 17.66 -12.38
CA ASP A 109 6.31 17.55 -12.51
C ASP A 109 5.83 16.41 -13.43
N ALA A 110 6.67 15.40 -13.67
CA ALA A 110 6.26 14.21 -14.38
C ALA A 110 5.61 13.20 -13.43
N SER A 111 4.50 12.60 -13.84
CA SER A 111 3.75 11.63 -13.04
C SER A 111 4.40 10.23 -13.03
N VAL A 112 5.66 10.12 -12.60
CA VAL A 112 6.40 8.85 -12.52
C VAL A 112 6.19 8.20 -11.16
N ARG A 113 5.72 6.95 -11.15
CA ARG A 113 5.42 6.22 -9.91
C ARG A 113 6.69 5.73 -9.21
N ALA A 114 6.54 5.31 -7.96
CA ALA A 114 7.51 4.48 -7.27
C ALA A 114 7.15 3.02 -7.53
N ALA A 115 8.09 2.20 -8.01
CA ALA A 115 7.84 0.82 -8.38
C ALA A 115 7.85 -0.03 -7.12
N ARG A 116 6.81 0.07 -6.28
CA ARG A 116 6.81 -0.59 -4.96
C ARG A 116 6.62 -2.10 -5.11
N PRO A 117 7.62 -2.94 -4.74
CA PRO A 117 7.42 -4.38 -4.72
C PRO A 117 6.34 -4.79 -3.72
N ASN A 118 5.66 -5.91 -3.98
CA ASN A 118 4.71 -6.51 -3.04
C ASN A 118 5.44 -6.91 -1.74
N ASN A 119 5.18 -6.20 -0.64
CA ASN A 119 5.61 -6.65 0.69
C ASN A 119 4.53 -7.55 1.32
N TYR A 120 4.60 -8.84 1.00
CA TYR A 120 3.68 -9.84 1.55
C TYR A 120 3.81 -9.97 3.07
N ALA A 121 5.01 -9.83 3.65
CA ALA A 121 5.19 -9.90 5.10
C ALA A 121 4.42 -8.77 5.82
N ARG A 122 4.48 -7.55 5.29
CA ARG A 122 3.68 -6.41 5.78
C ARG A 122 2.19 -6.67 5.61
N SER A 123 1.78 -7.20 4.46
CA SER A 123 0.36 -7.52 4.18
C SER A 123 -0.18 -8.59 5.15
N THR A 124 0.60 -9.64 5.40
CA THR A 124 0.26 -10.69 6.39
C THR A 124 0.21 -10.14 7.80
N PHE A 125 1.19 -9.32 8.21
CA PHE A 125 1.17 -8.66 9.52
C PHE A 125 -0.08 -7.78 9.68
N HIS A 126 -0.47 -7.05 8.64
CA HIS A 126 -1.66 -6.20 8.63
C HIS A 126 -2.95 -7.03 8.82
N VAL A 127 -3.11 -8.11 8.06
CA VAL A 127 -4.27 -9.02 8.17
C VAL A 127 -4.32 -9.69 9.55
N LEU A 128 -3.20 -10.20 10.07
CA LEU A 128 -3.14 -10.82 11.39
C LEU A 128 -3.45 -9.82 12.51
N SER A 129 -2.96 -8.59 12.39
CA SER A 129 -3.28 -7.51 13.34
C SER A 129 -4.77 -7.18 13.30
N ALA A 130 -5.37 -7.10 12.11
CA ALA A 130 -6.80 -6.89 11.97
C ALA A 130 -7.63 -8.04 12.56
N LEU A 131 -7.24 -9.29 12.33
CA LEU A 131 -7.88 -10.46 12.94
C LEU A 131 -7.81 -10.41 14.47
N LEU A 132 -6.64 -10.09 15.05
CA LEU A 132 -6.50 -9.90 16.49
C LEU A 132 -7.42 -8.79 17.00
N CYS A 133 -7.45 -7.64 16.34
CA CYS A 133 -8.33 -6.53 16.70
C CYS A 133 -9.81 -6.89 16.58
N LEU A 134 -10.22 -7.68 15.57
CA LEU A 134 -11.59 -8.17 15.45
C LEU A 134 -11.97 -9.09 16.60
N VAL A 135 -11.10 -10.04 16.96
CA VAL A 135 -11.34 -10.95 18.08
C VAL A 135 -11.48 -10.17 19.39
N LEU A 136 -10.57 -9.22 19.63
CA LEU A 136 -10.64 -8.36 20.82
C LEU A 136 -11.92 -7.54 20.85
N THR A 137 -12.31 -6.97 19.70
CA THR A 137 -13.49 -6.08 19.59
C THR A 137 -14.81 -6.82 19.74
N LEU A 138 -14.94 -8.02 19.16
CA LEU A 138 -16.21 -8.73 19.10
C LEU A 138 -16.43 -9.70 20.26
N TYR A 139 -15.35 -10.23 20.86
CA TYR A 139 -15.47 -11.38 21.78
C TYR A 139 -14.76 -11.20 23.12
N VAL A 140 -13.87 -10.22 23.27
CA VAL A 140 -13.06 -10.06 24.51
C VAL A 140 -13.43 -8.79 25.26
N CYS A 141 -13.40 -7.64 24.60
CA CYS A 141 -13.66 -6.36 25.21
C CYS A 141 -15.15 -6.05 25.24
N THR A 142 -15.64 -5.55 26.38
CA THR A 142 -16.96 -4.92 26.42
C THR A 142 -16.95 -3.57 25.69
N PRO A 143 -18.11 -3.06 25.24
CA PRO A 143 -18.23 -1.71 24.65
C PRO A 143 -17.51 -0.61 25.46
N ALA A 144 -17.63 -0.64 26.79
CA ALA A 144 -16.99 0.31 27.68
C ALA A 144 -15.46 0.13 27.80
N GLN A 145 -14.93 -1.07 27.53
CA GLN A 145 -13.49 -1.38 27.57
C GLN A 145 -12.78 -1.04 26.26
N LEU A 146 -13.49 -1.01 25.12
CA LEU A 146 -12.90 -0.69 23.80
C LEU A 146 -12.02 0.56 23.76
N PRO A 147 -12.46 1.74 24.27
CA PRO A 147 -11.63 2.95 24.20
C PRO A 147 -10.36 2.82 25.04
N TRP A 148 -10.40 2.10 26.16
CA TRP A 148 -9.24 1.87 27.01
C TRP A 148 -8.26 0.87 26.41
N ALA A 149 -8.76 -0.23 25.84
CA ALA A 149 -7.95 -1.21 25.15
C ALA A 149 -7.23 -0.57 23.95
N ALA A 150 -7.98 0.12 23.08
CA ALA A 150 -7.40 0.83 21.93
C ALA A 150 -6.47 1.96 22.37
N GLY A 151 -6.83 2.71 23.42
CA GLY A 151 -6.03 3.77 24.01
C GLY A 151 -4.69 3.25 24.58
N ALA A 152 -4.66 2.06 25.17
CA ALA A 152 -3.43 1.43 25.64
C ALA A 152 -2.49 1.10 24.46
N PHE A 153 -3.01 0.51 23.38
CA PHE A 153 -2.23 0.30 22.15
C PHE A 153 -1.73 1.62 21.57
N ALA A 154 -2.59 2.64 21.47
CA ALA A 154 -2.21 3.95 20.99
C ALA A 154 -1.11 4.58 21.86
N GLY A 155 -1.21 4.49 23.19
CA GLY A 155 -0.19 4.94 24.13
C GLY A 155 1.16 4.26 23.88
N THR A 156 1.18 2.93 23.70
CA THR A 156 2.40 2.19 23.36
C THR A 156 3.00 2.67 22.04
N PHE A 157 2.21 2.72 20.96
CA PHE A 157 2.72 3.06 19.62
C PHE A 157 3.16 4.52 19.51
N TRP A 158 2.43 5.45 20.14
CA TRP A 158 2.86 6.85 20.22
C TRP A 158 4.12 7.01 21.07
N SER A 159 4.26 6.26 22.16
CA SER A 159 5.50 6.27 22.96
C SER A 159 6.69 5.75 22.15
N LEU A 160 6.52 4.66 21.39
CA LEU A 160 7.55 4.16 20.46
C LEU A 160 7.88 5.19 19.37
N GLU A 161 6.86 5.85 18.81
CA GLU A 161 7.00 6.88 17.78
C GLU A 161 7.74 8.13 18.28
N ILE A 162 7.48 8.57 19.52
CA ILE A 162 8.14 9.72 20.13
C ILE A 162 9.58 9.36 20.48
N THR A 163 9.79 8.25 21.19
CA THR A 163 11.12 7.84 21.66
C THR A 163 12.08 7.56 20.51
N ARG A 164 11.61 6.93 19.41
CA ARG A 164 12.47 6.68 18.23
C ARG A 164 12.93 7.95 17.54
N ARG A 165 12.17 9.05 17.64
CA ARG A 165 12.58 10.36 17.10
C ARG A 165 13.58 11.08 17.99
N MET A 166 13.56 10.81 19.29
CA MET A 166 14.48 11.40 20.25
C MET A 166 15.86 10.73 20.22
N TRP A 167 15.91 9.42 19.95
CA TRP A 167 17.15 8.64 20.04
C TRP A 167 17.50 7.88 18.75
N PRO A 168 18.53 8.31 17.99
CA PRO A 168 18.91 7.68 16.72
C PRO A 168 19.26 6.19 16.84
N ARG A 169 19.96 5.78 17.91
CA ARG A 169 20.31 4.37 18.16
C ARG A 169 19.08 3.50 18.38
N TRP A 170 18.06 4.04 19.05
CA TRP A 170 16.80 3.34 19.28
C TRP A 170 15.99 3.20 18.00
N ASN A 171 15.96 4.25 17.15
CA ASN A 171 15.37 4.19 15.83
C ASN A 171 16.00 3.08 14.97
N ASP A 172 17.33 3.00 14.96
CA ASP A 172 18.05 2.00 14.17
C ASP A 172 17.79 0.58 14.67
N LEU A 173 17.71 0.37 15.99
CA LEU A 173 17.33 -0.92 16.58
C LEU A 173 15.89 -1.31 16.20
N LEU A 174 14.93 -0.40 16.36
CA LEU A 174 13.53 -0.64 15.99
C LEU A 174 13.38 -0.98 14.51
N LEU A 175 14.04 -0.23 13.63
CA LEU A 175 14.00 -0.48 12.18
C LEU A 175 14.68 -1.80 11.81
N ARG A 176 15.71 -2.23 12.55
CA ARG A 176 16.32 -3.56 12.36
C ARG A 176 15.37 -4.68 12.78
N LEU A 177 14.74 -4.57 13.94
CA LEU A 177 13.79 -5.56 14.45
C LEU A 177 12.55 -5.70 13.56
N LEU A 178 12.05 -4.56 13.07
CA LEU A 178 10.84 -4.49 12.25
C LEU A 178 11.14 -4.47 10.76
N GLY A 179 12.38 -4.67 10.30
CA GLY A 179 12.79 -4.41 8.92
C GLY A 179 12.05 -5.19 7.84
N LYS A 180 11.40 -6.31 8.19
CA LYS A 180 10.53 -7.08 7.28
C LYS A 180 9.16 -6.41 7.05
N ILE A 181 8.72 -5.56 7.97
CA ILE A 181 7.39 -4.93 8.01
C ILE A 181 7.49 -3.41 7.79
N ALA A 182 8.49 -2.77 8.41
CA ALA A 182 8.73 -1.34 8.37
C ALA A 182 9.17 -0.89 6.98
N HIS A 183 8.60 0.21 6.50
CA HIS A 183 8.96 0.78 5.21
C HIS A 183 10.15 1.75 5.38
N PRO A 184 11.15 1.79 4.48
CA PRO A 184 12.29 2.70 4.59
C PRO A 184 11.89 4.19 4.73
N SER A 185 10.79 4.61 4.10
CA SER A 185 10.25 5.97 4.22
C SER A 185 9.62 6.30 5.58
N GLU A 186 9.35 5.30 6.44
CA GLU A 186 8.83 5.48 7.80
C GLU A 186 9.95 5.89 8.79
N ARG A 187 11.20 5.93 8.34
CA ARG A 187 12.32 6.41 9.17
C ARG A 187 12.10 7.84 9.68
N HIS A 188 11.48 8.70 8.87
CA HIS A 188 11.24 10.12 9.19
C HIS A 188 9.75 10.50 9.23
N ARG A 189 8.85 9.58 8.89
CA ARG A 189 7.38 9.78 8.92
C ARG A 189 6.76 8.99 10.06
N VAL A 190 5.61 9.42 10.55
CA VAL A 190 4.82 8.63 11.52
C VAL A 190 4.49 7.26 10.91
N ASN A 191 4.71 6.19 11.66
CA ASN A 191 4.41 4.84 11.19
C ASN A 191 2.89 4.66 10.97
N SER A 192 2.50 4.04 9.86
CA SER A 192 1.09 3.78 9.55
C SER A 192 0.38 2.91 10.60
N SER A 193 1.12 2.12 11.39
CA SER A 193 0.56 1.39 12.54
C SER A 193 0.13 2.33 13.67
N THR A 194 0.86 3.43 13.89
CA THR A 194 0.49 4.47 14.86
C THR A 194 -0.79 5.20 14.43
N TRP A 195 -0.93 5.47 13.14
CA TRP A 195 -2.17 5.99 12.56
C TRP A 195 -3.34 5.01 12.71
N TYR A 196 -3.09 3.72 12.50
CA TYR A 196 -4.09 2.68 12.67
C TYR A 196 -4.65 2.64 14.08
N VAL A 197 -3.80 2.50 15.10
CA VAL A 197 -4.26 2.46 16.50
C VAL A 197 -4.90 3.76 16.94
N THR A 198 -4.54 4.90 16.34
CA THR A 198 -5.22 6.17 16.58
C THR A 198 -6.66 6.13 16.06
N ALA A 199 -6.89 5.62 14.86
CA ALA A 199 -8.24 5.40 14.35
C ALA A 199 -9.02 4.40 15.21
N LEU A 200 -8.39 3.31 15.67
CA LEU A 200 -9.02 2.35 16.58
C LEU A 200 -9.43 3.00 17.91
N THR A 201 -8.65 3.94 18.45
CA THR A 201 -9.05 4.68 19.66
C THR A 201 -10.28 5.52 19.39
N LEU A 202 -10.34 6.24 18.27
CA LEU A 202 -11.53 7.02 17.90
C LEU A 202 -12.76 6.14 17.67
N LEU A 203 -12.58 4.97 17.05
CA LEU A 203 -13.64 3.97 16.94
C LEU A 203 -14.01 3.39 18.30
N GLY A 204 -13.05 3.15 19.20
CA GLY A 204 -13.31 2.68 20.56
C GLY A 204 -14.12 3.69 21.38
N LEU A 205 -13.91 4.99 21.18
CA LEU A 205 -14.72 6.05 21.81
C LEU A 205 -16.19 5.99 21.40
N THR A 206 -16.51 5.38 20.24
CA THR A 206 -17.91 5.13 19.88
C THR A 206 -18.58 4.11 20.80
N GLN A 207 -17.81 3.27 21.49
CA GLN A 207 -18.34 2.14 22.26
C GLN A 207 -19.30 1.27 21.43
N SER A 208 -19.11 1.21 20.11
CA SER A 208 -19.90 0.38 19.21
C SER A 208 -19.00 -0.71 18.63
N PRO A 209 -19.03 -1.94 19.19
CA PRO A 209 -18.26 -3.06 18.67
C PRO A 209 -18.54 -3.30 17.18
N ARG A 210 -19.78 -3.09 16.74
CA ARG A 210 -20.20 -3.23 15.34
C ARG A 210 -19.48 -2.23 14.44
N LEU A 211 -19.51 -0.94 14.76
CA LEU A 211 -18.87 0.09 13.94
C LEU A 211 -17.35 -0.08 13.92
N ALA A 212 -16.75 -0.37 15.08
CA ALA A 212 -15.33 -0.65 15.20
C ALA A 212 -14.92 -1.86 14.34
N ALA A 213 -15.65 -2.97 14.45
CA ALA A 213 -15.36 -4.19 13.69
C ALA A 213 -15.52 -4.01 12.18
N ILE A 214 -16.52 -3.25 11.72
CA ILE A 214 -16.65 -2.92 10.29
C ILE A 214 -15.42 -2.15 9.81
N GLY A 215 -14.99 -1.12 10.54
CA GLY A 215 -13.80 -0.33 10.18
C GLY A 215 -12.52 -1.17 10.15
N ILE A 216 -12.32 -2.01 11.18
CA ILE A 216 -11.19 -2.94 11.27
C ILE A 216 -11.20 -3.92 10.10
N ALA A 217 -12.35 -4.53 9.79
CA ALA A 217 -12.46 -5.53 8.73
C ALA A 217 -12.21 -4.92 7.35
N VAL A 218 -12.79 -3.76 7.05
CA VAL A 218 -12.57 -3.08 5.76
C VAL A 218 -11.09 -2.76 5.58
N LEU A 219 -10.45 -2.08 6.54
CA LEU A 219 -9.01 -1.79 6.43
C LEU A 219 -8.16 -3.07 6.40
N GLY A 220 -8.49 -4.07 7.22
CA GLY A 220 -7.69 -5.27 7.39
C GLY A 220 -7.63 -6.17 6.16
N PHE A 221 -8.72 -6.24 5.40
CA PHE A 221 -8.84 -7.15 4.25
C PHE A 221 -8.89 -6.43 2.91
N ALA A 222 -9.59 -5.30 2.81
CA ALA A 222 -9.77 -4.61 1.53
C ALA A 222 -8.47 -3.93 1.07
N ASP A 223 -7.75 -3.24 1.96
CA ASP A 223 -6.53 -2.50 1.61
C ASP A 223 -5.39 -3.42 1.10
N PRO A 224 -5.02 -4.52 1.78
CA PRO A 224 -4.03 -5.45 1.26
C PRO A 224 -4.46 -6.09 -0.06
N ALA A 225 -5.73 -6.48 -0.19
CA ALA A 225 -6.25 -7.10 -1.41
C ALA A 225 -6.23 -6.13 -2.59
N ALA A 226 -6.68 -4.88 -2.39
CA ALA A 226 -6.64 -3.81 -3.38
C ALA A 226 -5.21 -3.48 -3.81
N GLY A 227 -4.28 -3.46 -2.86
CA GLY A 227 -2.86 -3.29 -3.16
C GLY A 227 -2.29 -4.41 -4.03
N ILE A 228 -2.56 -5.68 -3.67
CA ILE A 228 -2.05 -6.85 -4.41
C ILE A 228 -2.66 -6.89 -5.82
N ILE A 229 -3.99 -6.82 -5.93
CA ILE A 229 -4.68 -6.90 -7.23
C ILE A 229 -4.39 -5.66 -8.07
N GLY A 230 -4.37 -4.48 -7.46
CA GLY A 230 -4.09 -3.23 -8.17
C GLY A 230 -2.67 -3.17 -8.74
N ARG A 231 -1.68 -3.78 -8.08
CA ARG A 231 -0.32 -3.90 -8.62
C ARG A 231 -0.19 -4.98 -9.68
N ARG A 232 -0.87 -6.12 -9.49
CA ARG A 232 -0.79 -7.29 -10.39
C ARG A 232 -1.57 -7.13 -11.69
N PHE A 233 -2.79 -6.60 -11.57
CA PHE A 233 -3.78 -6.61 -12.65
C PHE A 233 -4.26 -5.21 -13.03
N GLY A 234 -3.77 -4.16 -12.35
CA GLY A 234 -4.20 -2.79 -12.59
C GLY A 234 -3.80 -2.27 -13.97
N ARG A 235 -4.79 -1.98 -14.83
CA ARG A 235 -4.58 -1.44 -16.18
C ARG A 235 -5.15 -0.03 -16.28
N VAL A 236 -6.36 0.17 -15.76
CA VAL A 236 -7.04 1.46 -15.84
C VAL A 236 -6.59 2.35 -14.70
N ARG A 237 -5.84 3.41 -15.02
CA ARG A 237 -5.30 4.32 -13.99
C ARG A 237 -6.38 5.26 -13.47
N LEU A 238 -6.39 5.44 -12.15
CA LEU A 238 -7.18 6.43 -11.45
C LEU A 238 -6.25 7.46 -10.78
N VAL A 239 -6.84 8.38 -10.02
CA VAL A 239 -6.11 9.40 -9.26
C VAL A 239 -5.20 8.78 -8.19
N ASN A 240 -4.18 9.55 -7.78
CA ASN A 240 -3.30 9.23 -6.64
C ASN A 240 -2.55 7.89 -6.73
N GLY A 241 -2.31 7.39 -7.95
CA GLY A 241 -1.58 6.14 -8.12
C GLY A 241 -2.45 4.89 -7.98
N ARG A 242 -3.76 5.03 -7.79
CA ARG A 242 -4.71 3.91 -7.73
C ARG A 242 -5.06 3.41 -9.13
N THR A 243 -5.70 2.25 -9.19
CA THR A 243 -6.20 1.62 -10.42
C THR A 243 -7.66 1.23 -10.22
N LEU A 244 -8.44 1.18 -11.31
CA LEU A 244 -9.84 0.77 -11.24
C LEU A 244 -9.97 -0.63 -10.65
N GLU A 245 -9.10 -1.54 -11.08
CA GLU A 245 -9.08 -2.93 -10.60
C GLU A 245 -8.77 -3.01 -9.11
N GLY A 246 -7.83 -2.18 -8.62
CA GLY A 246 -7.53 -2.06 -7.20
C GLY A 246 -8.72 -1.53 -6.40
N THR A 247 -9.33 -0.43 -6.85
CA THR A 247 -10.49 0.18 -6.17
C THR A 247 -11.74 -0.70 -6.22
N THR A 248 -12.00 -1.40 -7.32
CA THR A 248 -13.10 -2.39 -7.42
C THR A 248 -12.84 -3.57 -6.47
N THR A 249 -11.58 -4.04 -6.39
CA THR A 249 -11.20 -5.08 -5.41
C THR A 249 -11.44 -4.60 -3.99
N PHE A 250 -11.03 -3.38 -3.67
CA PHE A 250 -11.27 -2.78 -2.37
C PHE A 250 -12.77 -2.79 -2.03
N PHE A 251 -13.61 -2.32 -2.95
CA PHE A 251 -15.06 -2.25 -2.73
C PHE A 251 -15.68 -3.63 -2.52
N VAL A 252 -15.35 -4.62 -3.35
CA VAL A 252 -15.89 -5.98 -3.26
C VAL A 252 -15.42 -6.68 -1.98
N VAL A 253 -14.11 -6.70 -1.73
CA VAL A 253 -13.53 -7.34 -0.55
C VAL A 253 -13.97 -6.62 0.72
N GLY A 254 -14.02 -5.29 0.71
CA GLY A 254 -14.52 -4.47 1.81
C GLY A 254 -15.98 -4.76 2.13
N THR A 255 -16.83 -4.93 1.11
CA THR A 255 -18.24 -5.30 1.31
C THR A 255 -18.35 -6.68 1.97
N VAL A 256 -17.59 -7.67 1.49
CA VAL A 256 -17.59 -9.03 2.06
C VAL A 256 -17.05 -9.03 3.50
N ALA A 257 -15.95 -8.31 3.75
CA ALA A 257 -15.35 -8.21 5.08
C ALA A 257 -16.26 -7.49 6.08
N ALA A 258 -16.89 -6.38 5.67
CA ALA A 258 -17.88 -5.68 6.49
C ALA A 258 -19.11 -6.55 6.76
N LEU A 259 -19.60 -7.27 5.76
CA LEU A 259 -20.72 -8.20 5.93
C LEU A 259 -20.38 -9.31 6.93
N ALA A 260 -19.17 -9.89 6.83
CA ALA A 260 -18.70 -10.90 7.78
C ALA A 260 -18.61 -10.32 9.20
N ALA A 261 -18.05 -9.13 9.38
CA ALA A 261 -17.98 -8.46 10.68
C ALA A 261 -19.37 -8.21 11.29
N ILE A 262 -20.35 -7.78 10.48
CA ILE A 262 -21.74 -7.59 10.92
C ILE A 262 -22.39 -8.91 11.35
N LYS A 263 -22.11 -10.01 10.63
CA LYS A 263 -22.70 -11.32 10.91
C LYS A 263 -22.06 -12.04 12.10
N LEU A 264 -20.79 -11.74 12.38
CA LEU A 264 -20.05 -12.26 13.52
C LEU A 264 -20.26 -11.41 14.80
N ALA A 265 -20.86 -10.24 14.68
CA ALA A 265 -21.21 -9.42 15.84
C ALA A 265 -22.29 -10.08 16.71
N PRO A 266 -22.30 -9.85 18.03
CA PRO A 266 -23.27 -10.46 18.96
C PRO A 266 -24.74 -10.25 18.55
N GLU A 267 -25.04 -9.09 17.97
CA GLU A 267 -26.37 -8.73 17.45
C GLU A 267 -26.33 -8.61 15.93
N PRO A 268 -26.44 -9.74 15.19
CA PRO A 268 -26.31 -9.75 13.74
C PRO A 268 -27.54 -9.16 13.05
N LEU A 269 -27.31 -8.33 12.04
CA LEU A 269 -28.40 -7.75 11.24
C LEU A 269 -28.97 -8.78 10.26
N ALA A 270 -30.26 -8.67 9.95
CA ALA A 270 -30.88 -9.39 8.83
C ALA A 270 -30.13 -9.12 7.52
N LEU A 271 -30.05 -10.11 6.62
CA LEU A 271 -29.19 -10.05 5.43
C LEU A 271 -29.40 -8.78 4.57
N PRO A 272 -30.63 -8.33 4.25
CA PRO A 272 -30.82 -7.12 3.44
C PRO A 272 -30.26 -5.86 4.09
N ARG A 273 -30.46 -5.71 5.40
CA ARG A 273 -29.95 -4.58 6.19
C ARG A 273 -28.42 -4.66 6.32
N ALA A 274 -27.89 -5.85 6.57
CA ALA A 274 -26.46 -6.09 6.66
C ALA A 274 -25.74 -5.75 5.35
N LEU A 275 -26.32 -6.13 4.21
CA LEU A 275 -25.79 -5.79 2.88
C LEU A 275 -25.76 -4.28 2.67
N LEU A 276 -26.85 -3.57 2.95
CA LEU A 276 -26.88 -2.11 2.80
C LEU A 276 -25.82 -1.40 3.65
N VAL A 277 -25.67 -1.83 4.91
CA VAL A 277 -24.65 -1.28 5.82
C VAL A 277 -23.24 -1.60 5.32
N ALA A 278 -22.99 -2.84 4.91
CA ALA A 278 -21.69 -3.29 4.40
C ALA A 278 -21.28 -2.57 3.11
N THR A 279 -22.19 -2.45 2.13
CA THR A 279 -21.91 -1.73 0.88
C THR A 279 -21.70 -0.25 1.13
N SER A 280 -22.44 0.35 2.07
CA SER A 280 -22.27 1.76 2.43
C SER A 280 -20.89 2.02 3.04
N ALA A 281 -20.46 1.15 3.96
CA ALA A 281 -19.13 1.22 4.56
C ALA A 281 -18.01 1.05 3.51
N ALA A 282 -18.12 0.05 2.64
CA ALA A 282 -17.11 -0.20 1.61
C ALA A 282 -17.05 0.93 0.58
N MET A 283 -18.21 1.48 0.19
CA MET A 283 -18.30 2.60 -0.77
C MET A 283 -17.65 3.86 -0.20
N THR A 284 -17.99 4.27 1.03
CA THR A 284 -17.41 5.47 1.64
C THR A 284 -15.90 5.33 1.80
N SER A 285 -15.41 4.17 2.22
CA SER A 285 -13.98 3.93 2.32
C SER A 285 -13.26 3.90 0.99
N ALA A 286 -13.82 3.26 -0.05
CA ALA A 286 -13.22 3.25 -1.38
C ALA A 286 -13.09 4.67 -1.95
N LEU A 287 -14.10 5.52 -1.74
CA LEU A 287 -14.04 6.93 -2.15
C LEU A 287 -12.99 7.71 -1.35
N VAL A 288 -12.93 7.53 -0.03
CA VAL A 288 -11.94 8.20 0.81
C VAL A 288 -10.53 7.75 0.47
N GLU A 289 -10.28 6.45 0.29
CA GLU A 289 -8.99 5.91 -0.16
C GLU A 289 -8.57 6.48 -1.53
N LEU A 290 -9.52 6.59 -2.46
CA LEU A 290 -9.26 7.11 -3.80
C LEU A 290 -8.86 8.60 -3.76
N PHE A 291 -9.52 9.41 -2.94
CA PHE A 291 -9.32 10.86 -2.91
C PHE A 291 -8.39 11.37 -1.81
N SER A 292 -8.07 10.56 -0.79
CA SER A 292 -7.15 10.96 0.28
C SER A 292 -5.72 11.08 -0.24
N ARG A 293 -5.16 12.29 -0.16
CA ARG A 293 -3.78 12.59 -0.58
C ARG A 293 -2.80 12.71 0.58
N ARG A 294 -3.24 13.30 1.69
CA ARG A 294 -2.38 13.74 2.80
C ARG A 294 -2.57 12.92 4.07
N VAL A 295 -3.71 12.24 4.19
CA VAL A 295 -4.06 11.45 5.36
C VAL A 295 -3.70 10.00 5.07
N ASP A 296 -3.08 9.34 6.04
CA ASP A 296 -2.71 7.93 5.95
C ASP A 296 -3.98 7.06 5.83
N ASP A 297 -3.95 6.05 4.95
CA ASP A 297 -5.08 5.16 4.71
C ASP A 297 -5.44 4.37 5.97
N ASN A 298 -4.44 4.01 6.78
CA ASN A 298 -4.67 3.31 8.04
C ASN A 298 -5.43 4.16 9.06
N PHE A 299 -5.45 5.48 8.90
CA PHE A 299 -6.30 6.37 9.69
C PHE A 299 -7.67 6.57 9.03
N SER A 300 -7.69 6.92 7.75
CA SER A 300 -8.89 7.40 7.07
C SER A 300 -9.88 6.30 6.66
N VAL A 301 -9.39 5.13 6.24
CA VAL A 301 -10.23 4.00 5.81
C VAL A 301 -11.13 3.47 6.93
N PRO A 302 -10.62 3.06 8.10
CA PRO A 302 -11.48 2.46 9.13
C PRO A 302 -12.51 3.45 9.69
N LEU A 303 -12.16 4.74 9.77
CA LEU A 303 -13.08 5.80 10.19
C LEU A 303 -14.18 6.06 9.15
N SER A 304 -13.81 6.13 7.87
CA SER A 304 -14.79 6.33 6.79
C SER A 304 -15.71 5.12 6.60
N ALA A 305 -15.24 3.90 6.85
CA ALA A 305 -16.05 2.69 6.84
C ALA A 305 -17.11 2.75 7.95
N ALA A 306 -16.67 3.07 9.17
CA ALA A 306 -17.57 3.23 10.31
C ALA A 306 -18.58 4.36 10.08
N ALA A 307 -18.16 5.49 9.49
CA ALA A 307 -19.06 6.59 9.14
C ALA A 307 -20.12 6.17 8.10
N GLY A 308 -19.73 5.46 7.03
CA GLY A 308 -20.66 4.94 6.03
C GLY A 308 -21.65 3.93 6.61
N ALA A 309 -21.16 3.04 7.48
CA ALA A 309 -22.02 2.11 8.21
C ALA A 309 -23.01 2.85 9.14
N ALA A 310 -22.53 3.85 9.87
CA ALA A 310 -23.36 4.63 10.78
C ALA A 310 -24.47 5.40 10.03
N LEU A 311 -24.16 6.00 8.88
CA LEU A 311 -25.15 6.66 8.03
C LEU A 311 -26.24 5.68 7.57
N ALA A 312 -25.85 4.47 7.13
CA ALA A 312 -26.80 3.45 6.72
C ALA A 312 -27.67 2.94 7.88
N LEU A 313 -27.08 2.74 9.06
CA LEU A 313 -27.82 2.35 10.27
C LEU A 313 -28.84 3.43 10.66
N ALA A 314 -28.42 4.69 10.65
CA ALA A 314 -29.31 5.82 10.94
C ALA A 314 -30.47 5.92 9.93
N ALA A 315 -30.18 5.75 8.63
CA ALA A 315 -31.20 5.74 7.58
C ALA A 315 -32.21 4.58 7.72
N LEU A 316 -31.79 3.46 8.32
CA LEU A 316 -32.65 2.31 8.62
C LEU A 316 -33.38 2.44 9.97
N GLY A 317 -33.18 3.53 10.72
CA GLY A 317 -33.74 3.70 12.06
C GLY A 317 -33.17 2.71 13.09
N LEU A 318 -31.96 2.19 12.85
CA LEU A 318 -31.30 1.23 13.74
C LEU A 318 -30.36 1.96 14.71
N PRO A 319 -30.18 1.44 15.94
CA PRO A 319 -29.24 2.02 16.89
C PRO A 319 -27.79 1.91 16.39
N LEU A 320 -27.06 3.02 16.50
CA LEU A 320 -25.62 3.11 16.22
C LEU A 320 -24.78 2.46 17.34
N TRP A 321 -25.33 2.52 18.55
CA TRP A 321 -24.72 2.11 19.81
C TRP A 321 -25.53 0.91 20.32
N VAL A 322 -24.91 -0.27 20.34
CA VAL A 322 -25.47 -1.53 20.87
C VAL A 322 -24.36 -2.22 21.64
#